data_AF-A0AAU5YE71-F1
#
_entry.id   AF-A0AAU5YE71-F1
#
_cell.length_a   1.000
_cell.length_b   1.000
_cell.length_c   1.000
_cell.angle_alpha   90.00
_cell.angle_beta   90.00
_cell.angle_gamma   90.00
#
_symmetry.space_group_name_H-M   'P 1'
#
loop_
_entity.id
_entity.type
_entity.pdbx_description
1 polymer ?
#
loop_
_entity_poly.entity_id
_entity_poly.type
_entity_poly.pdbx_seq_one_letter_code
_entity_poly.pdbx_strand_id
1 'polypeptide(L)'
;MTDKDVPRPATPQLLALAAAARPDWSPDQLRDVLAQIRCREDMSFGRLVVAIAQLIADPDAEPPDLVAGMPEPWRHRRQPPAPDTAHRGAAAARAALHHTESD
;
A
#
# COMPACT_ATOMS: atom_id res chain seq x y z
N MET A 1 -22.62 9.80 24.34
CA MET A 1 -21.25 9.52 23.88
C MET A 1 -20.95 10.46 22.74
N THR A 2 -20.03 11.38 22.95
CA THR A 2 -19.67 12.41 21.96
C THR A 2 -18.94 11.79 20.79
N ASP A 3 -19.39 12.12 19.58
CA ASP A 3 -18.83 11.83 18.25
C ASP A 3 -17.43 12.46 18.01
N LYS A 4 -16.55 12.41 19.02
CA LYS A 4 -15.21 12.98 19.03
C LYS A 4 -14.09 11.93 19.07
N ASP A 5 -14.42 10.68 19.41
CA ASP A 5 -13.45 9.58 19.55
C ASP A 5 -13.32 8.72 18.30
N VAL A 6 -14.10 8.99 17.24
CA VAL A 6 -13.93 8.33 15.95
C VAL A 6 -12.92 9.14 15.13
N PRO A 7 -11.74 8.59 14.81
CA PRO A 7 -10.78 9.26 13.95
C PRO A 7 -11.46 9.61 12.63
N ARG A 8 -11.61 10.92 12.35
CA ARG A 8 -12.14 11.36 11.06
C ARG A 8 -11.09 11.03 9.99
N PRO A 9 -11.47 10.39 8.88
CA PRO A 9 -10.51 10.05 7.84
C PRO A 9 -9.89 11.32 7.25
N ALA A 10 -8.56 11.33 7.17
CA ALA A 10 -7.74 12.47 6.75
C ALA A 10 -7.80 12.70 5.23
N THR A 11 -9.00 12.86 4.69
CA THR A 11 -9.26 12.98 3.24
C THR A 11 -8.56 14.20 2.61
N PRO A 12 -8.61 15.41 3.23
CA PRO A 12 -7.86 16.56 2.70
C PRO A 12 -6.34 16.32 2.65
N GLN A 13 -5.80 15.61 3.64
CA GLN A 13 -4.38 15.28 3.71
C GLN A 13 -3.99 14.23 2.66
N LEU A 14 -4.85 13.25 2.40
CA LEU A 14 -4.64 12.27 1.33
C LEU A 14 -4.67 12.94 -0.05
N LEU A 15 -5.61 13.87 -0.28
CA LEU A 15 -5.65 14.67 -1.50
C LEU A 15 -4.39 15.50 -1.67
N ALA A 16 -3.94 16.18 -0.61
CA ALA A 16 -2.72 16.99 -0.64
C ALA A 16 -1.47 16.13 -0.90
N LEU A 17 -1.37 14.95 -0.27
CA LEU A 17 -0.29 14.00 -0.49
C LEU A 17 -0.24 13.53 -1.95
N ALA A 18 -1.38 13.10 -2.49
CA ALA A 18 -1.46 12.64 -3.86
C ALA A 18 -1.15 13.76 -4.86
N ALA A 19 -1.67 14.97 -4.64
CA ALA A 19 -1.36 16.13 -5.50
C ALA A 19 0.14 16.50 -5.48
N ALA A 20 0.81 16.32 -4.34
CA ALA A 20 2.25 16.56 -4.22
C ALA A 20 3.09 15.47 -4.89
N ALA A 21 2.64 14.21 -4.85
CA ALA A 21 3.40 13.07 -5.36
C ALA A 21 3.11 12.76 -6.85
N ARG A 22 1.89 13.02 -7.30
CA ARG A 22 1.39 12.82 -8.67
C ARG A 22 0.65 14.07 -9.16
N PRO A 23 1.37 15.14 -9.55
CA PRO A 23 0.77 16.38 -10.04
C PRO A 23 0.00 16.21 -11.37
N ASP A 24 0.24 15.10 -12.07
CA ASP A 24 -0.44 14.70 -13.30
C ASP A 24 -1.88 14.20 -13.06
N TRP A 25 -2.22 13.79 -11.83
CA TRP A 25 -3.55 13.29 -11.51
C TRP A 25 -4.58 14.42 -11.43
N SER A 26 -5.79 14.15 -11.92
CA SER A 26 -6.93 15.05 -11.76
C SER A 26 -7.39 15.10 -10.30
N PRO A 27 -7.37 16.28 -9.64
CA PRO A 27 -7.80 16.41 -8.25
C PRO A 27 -9.27 16.07 -8.03
N ASP A 28 -10.11 16.37 -9.03
CA ASP A 28 -11.55 16.09 -8.96
C ASP A 28 -11.83 14.60 -9.11
N GLN A 29 -11.13 13.94 -10.04
CA GLN A 29 -11.24 12.49 -10.22
C GLN A 29 -10.78 11.74 -8.96
N LEU A 30 -9.68 12.17 -8.34
CA LEU A 30 -9.21 11.57 -7.09
C LEU A 30 -10.22 11.77 -5.96
N ARG A 31 -10.84 12.96 -5.85
CA ARG A 31 -11.87 13.22 -4.83
C ARG A 31 -13.07 12.29 -5.01
N ASP A 32 -13.53 12.08 -6.25
CA ASP A 32 -14.66 11.21 -6.56
C ASP A 32 -14.36 9.75 -6.24
N VAL A 33 -13.17 9.26 -6.60
CA VAL A 33 -12.69 7.91 -6.29
C VAL A 33 -12.60 7.70 -4.77
N LEU A 34 -12.04 8.66 -4.02
CA LEU A 34 -11.97 8.57 -2.56
C LEU A 34 -13.38 8.56 -1.94
N ALA A 35 -14.32 9.33 -2.46
CA ALA A 35 -15.71 9.31 -2.01
C ALA A 35 -16.36 7.93 -2.26
N GLN A 36 -16.15 7.37 -3.44
CA GLN A 36 -16.69 6.06 -3.82
C GLN A 36 -16.15 4.93 -2.94
N ILE A 37 -14.85 4.95 -2.63
CA ILE A 37 -14.21 3.89 -1.84
C ILE A 37 -14.60 3.95 -0.37
N ARG A 38 -14.87 5.14 0.17
CA ARG A 38 -15.36 5.27 1.55
C ARG A 38 -16.74 4.65 1.76
N CYS A 39 -17.51 4.44 0.70
CA CYS A 39 -18.79 3.73 0.75
C CYS A 39 -18.65 2.20 0.72
N ARG A 40 -17.44 1.65 0.53
CA ARG A 40 -17.21 0.21 0.51
C ARG A 40 -17.05 -0.35 1.93
N GLU A 41 -17.84 -1.37 2.26
CA GLU A 41 -17.82 -2.01 3.59
C GLU A 41 -16.51 -2.76 3.89
N ASP A 42 -15.79 -3.21 2.86
CA ASP A 42 -14.54 -3.97 2.98
C ASP A 42 -13.28 -3.09 3.06
N MET A 43 -13.44 -1.77 2.91
CA MET A 43 -12.33 -0.84 2.89
C MET A 43 -12.15 -0.12 4.23
N SER A 44 -11.06 -0.45 4.93
CA SER A 44 -10.62 0.31 6.09
C SER A 44 -9.76 1.51 5.68
N PHE A 45 -9.71 2.54 6.54
CA PHE A 45 -8.84 3.70 6.28
C PHE A 45 -7.36 3.30 6.14
N GLY A 46 -6.89 2.32 6.94
CA GLY A 46 -5.52 1.81 6.80
C GLY A 46 -5.26 1.15 5.44
N ARG A 47 -6.22 0.37 4.92
CA ARG A 47 -6.12 -0.21 3.57
C ARG A 47 -6.12 0.87 2.49
N LEU A 48 -6.93 1.91 2.65
CA LEU A 48 -6.96 3.06 1.73
C LEU A 48 -5.60 3.76 1.65
N VAL A 49 -4.96 4.03 2.80
CA VAL A 49 -3.63 4.65 2.84
C VAL A 49 -2.60 3.80 2.08
N VAL A 50 -2.60 2.49 2.31
CA VAL A 50 -1.69 1.55 1.63
C VAL A 50 -1.95 1.52 0.13
N ALA A 51 -3.21 1.42 -0.29
CA ALA A 51 -3.57 1.36 -1.70
C ALA A 51 -3.21 2.66 -2.45
N ILE A 52 -3.41 3.84 -1.83
CA ILE A 52 -2.97 5.11 -2.41
C ILE A 52 -1.45 5.17 -2.53
N ALA A 53 -0.71 4.71 -1.51
CA ALA A 53 0.75 4.69 -1.56
C ALA A 53 1.27 3.78 -2.69
N GLN A 54 0.60 2.67 -2.95
CA GLN A 54 0.93 1.76 -4.05
C GLN A 54 0.69 2.41 -5.42
N LEU A 55 -0.45 3.07 -5.60
CA LEU A 55 -0.74 3.80 -6.85
C LEU A 55 0.21 4.96 -7.08
N ILE A 56 0.59 5.69 -6.02
CA ILE A 56 1.60 6.76 -6.13
C ILE A 56 2.95 6.22 -6.61
N ALA A 57 3.32 5.01 -6.17
CA ALA A 57 4.58 4.37 -6.53
C ALA A 57 4.58 3.76 -7.95
N ASP A 58 3.40 3.52 -8.54
CA ASP A 58 3.25 2.99 -9.88
C ASP A 58 3.15 4.14 -10.90
N PRO A 59 4.13 4.32 -11.82
CA PRO A 59 4.13 5.42 -12.77
C PRO A 59 2.95 5.39 -13.74
N ASP A 60 2.39 4.21 -14.03
CA ASP A 60 1.32 4.03 -15.00
C ASP A 60 -0.08 4.06 -14.35
N ALA A 61 -0.14 4.16 -13.02
CA ALA A 61 -1.39 4.17 -12.28
C ALA A 61 -2.16 5.48 -12.41
N GLU A 62 -3.49 5.36 -12.42
CA GLU A 62 -4.47 6.44 -12.41
C GLU A 62 -5.40 6.35 -11.19
N PRO A 63 -6.05 7.47 -10.79
CA PRO A 63 -6.97 7.46 -9.65
C PRO A 63 -8.08 6.38 -9.69
N PRO A 64 -8.71 6.06 -10.84
CA PRO A 64 -9.75 5.01 -10.91
C PRO A 64 -9.27 3.61 -10.55
N ASP A 65 -7.97 3.31 -10.66
CA ASP A 65 -7.41 1.99 -10.33
C ASP A 65 -7.59 1.62 -8.86
N LEU A 66 -7.76 2.62 -8.00
CA LEU A 66 -8.07 2.44 -6.59
C LEU A 66 -9.45 1.76 -6.40
N VAL A 67 -10.41 2.00 -7.29
CA VAL A 67 -11.76 1.40 -7.26
C VAL A 67 -11.77 0.04 -7.96
N ALA A 68 -10.99 -0.10 -9.03
CA ALA A 68 -10.86 -1.34 -9.80
C ALA A 68 -10.39 -2.53 -8.94
N GLY A 69 -9.91 -2.26 -7.72
CA GLY A 69 -9.46 -3.28 -6.79
C GLY A 69 -8.13 -3.79 -7.27
N MET A 70 -7.10 -2.94 -7.19
CA MET A 70 -5.76 -3.31 -7.61
C MET A 70 -5.35 -4.59 -6.86
N PRO A 71 -5.15 -5.71 -7.58
CA PRO A 71 -4.52 -6.83 -6.96
C PRO A 71 -3.03 -6.49 -6.80
N GLU A 72 -2.60 -6.48 -5.55
CA GLU A 72 -1.22 -6.27 -5.13
C GLU A 72 -0.22 -6.93 -6.11
N PRO A 73 0.60 -6.17 -6.87
CA PRO A 73 1.52 -6.74 -7.86
C PRO A 73 2.50 -7.76 -7.26
N TRP A 74 2.86 -7.57 -5.99
CA TRP A 74 3.70 -8.48 -5.19
C TRP A 74 2.96 -9.73 -4.70
N ARG A 75 1.63 -9.78 -4.75
CA ARG A 75 0.85 -11.01 -4.50
C ARG A 75 0.76 -11.91 -5.73
N HIS A 76 0.96 -11.38 -6.93
CA HIS A 76 0.88 -12.19 -8.16
C HIS A 76 2.12 -13.04 -8.45
N ARG A 77 3.26 -12.79 -7.78
CA ARG A 77 4.52 -13.48 -8.09
C ARG A 77 5.37 -13.85 -6.89
N ARG A 78 4.77 -14.41 -5.83
CA ARG A 78 5.54 -15.34 -4.97
C ARG A 78 5.58 -16.70 -5.64
N GLN A 79 6.33 -16.80 -6.73
CA GLN A 79 6.85 -18.10 -7.12
C GLN A 79 7.78 -18.52 -5.95
N PRO A 80 7.53 -19.67 -5.30
CA PRO A 80 8.40 -20.14 -4.23
C PRO A 80 9.84 -20.10 -4.74
N PRO A 81 10.81 -19.57 -3.96
CA PRO A 81 12.20 -19.63 -4.36
C PRO A 81 12.53 -21.10 -4.67
N ALA A 82 13.25 -21.34 -5.76
CA ALA A 82 13.72 -22.67 -6.09
C ALA A 82 14.42 -23.28 -4.85
N PRO A 83 14.34 -24.61 -4.64
CA PRO A 83 14.82 -25.27 -3.42
C PRO A 83 16.24 -24.85 -3.03
N ASP A 84 17.12 -24.68 -4.03
CA ASP A 84 18.49 -24.24 -3.84
C ASP A 84 18.59 -22.80 -3.32
N THR A 85 17.76 -21.89 -3.81
CA THR A 85 17.72 -20.49 -3.37
C THR A 85 17.22 -20.39 -1.93
N ALA A 86 16.22 -21.20 -1.56
CA ALA A 86 15.73 -21.28 -0.19
C ALA A 86 16.81 -21.83 0.76
N HIS A 87 17.55 -22.86 0.34
CA HIS A 87 18.61 -23.45 1.16
C HIS A 87 19.79 -22.49 1.38
N ARG A 88 20.20 -21.76 0.33
CA ARG A 88 21.24 -20.72 0.43
C ARG A 88 20.82 -19.57 1.32
N GLY A 89 19.57 -19.11 1.20
CA GLY A 89 19.01 -18.07 2.08
C GLY A 89 18.98 -18.51 3.55
N ALA A 90 18.55 -19.75 3.81
CA ALA A 90 18.54 -20.31 5.16
C ALA A 90 19.95 -20.52 5.74
N ALA A 91 20.95 -20.84 4.90
CA ALA A 91 22.34 -20.94 5.33
C ALA A 91 22.94 -19.56 5.67
N ALA A 92 22.68 -18.54 4.85
CA ALA A 92 23.12 -17.18 5.09
C ALA A 92 22.49 -16.57 6.35
N ALA A 93 21.19 -16.80 6.58
CA ALA A 93 20.50 -16.35 7.78
C ALA A 93 21.08 -17.00 9.05
N ARG A 94 21.36 -18.31 9.01
CA ARG A 94 22.03 -19.02 10.12
C ARG A 94 23.42 -18.45 10.38
N ALA A 95 24.21 -18.22 9.33
CA ALA A 95 25.55 -17.64 9.47
C ALA A 95 25.51 -16.23 10.10
N ALA A 96 24.56 -15.38 9.70
CA ALA A 96 24.40 -14.04 10.27
C ALA A 96 24.01 -14.08 11.76
N LEU A 97 23.12 -15.00 12.15
CA LEU A 97 22.72 -15.18 13.55
C LEU A 97 23.89 -15.65 14.42
N HIS A 98 24.71 -16.59 13.92
CA HIS A 98 25.88 -17.07 14.65
C HIS A 98 27.04 -16.06 14.67
N HIS A 99 27.14 -15.15 13.70
CA HIS A 99 28.16 -14.11 13.71
C HIS A 99 27.89 -13.00 14.75
N THR A 100 26.67 -12.92 15.28
CA THR A 100 26.29 -11.90 16.28
C THR A 100 26.58 -12.35 17.72
N GLU A 101 27.04 -13.60 17.91
CA GLU A 101 27.34 -14.21 19.22
C GLU A 101 28.85 -14.30 19.55
N SER A 102 29.73 -13.82 18.67
CA SER A 102 31.20 -13.90 18.84
C SER A 102 31.92 -12.55 18.92
N ASP A 103 31.22 -11.51 19.37
CA ASP A 103 31.80 -10.20 19.71
C ASP A 103 31.57 -9.89 21.20
#